data_AF-A0A3A5VPL0-F1
#
_entry.id   AF-A0A3A5VPL0-F1
#
_cell.length_a   1.000
_cell.length_b   1.000
_cell.length_c   1.000
_cell.angle_alpha   90.00
_cell.angle_beta   90.00
_cell.angle_gamma   90.00
#
_symmetry.space_group_name_H-M   'P 1'
#
loop_
_entity.id
_entity.type
_entity.pdbx_description
1 polymer ?
#
loop_
_entity_poly.entity_id
_entity_poly.type
_entity_poly.pdbx_seq_one_letter_code
_entity_poly.pdbx_strand_id
1 'polypeptide(L)'
;GAHSLFSVGLASYALEVFHQTRYKIRWNEPSPRIVQLSLEINRELPPPNSVKRFPWSEMSVDRSLETTKHVSNLLVVKEDGHLEIDGERYMILPATLLNRFFSTCLPHVPDLSEVNWIQGPTDWSKTDLSMMSVIISSVVELFSVSERAVYITGKESWDAYLRTYLSEQGWGGATVLEYDSKSFNTTFSFSQNSITPFSIGLVAGIWERAHGRKFKLNLRSDNGSIQVDIRSLLEYKNEL
;
A
#
# COMPACT_ATOMS: atom_id res chain seq x y z
N GLY A 1 10.43 -8.15 14.47
CA GLY A 1 10.00 -9.54 14.26
C GLY A 1 8.53 -9.54 13.89
N ALA A 2 8.09 -10.39 12.96
CA ALA A 2 6.67 -10.46 12.60
C ALA A 2 5.85 -11.03 13.77
N HIS A 3 4.65 -10.50 13.99
CA HIS A 3 3.73 -10.95 15.04
C HIS A 3 3.42 -12.45 14.87
N SER A 4 3.35 -13.21 15.97
CA SER A 4 3.19 -14.68 15.94
C SER A 4 2.00 -15.14 15.11
N LEU A 5 0.83 -14.49 15.25
CA LEU A 5 -0.35 -14.74 14.41
C LEU A 5 -0.09 -14.65 12.90
N PHE A 6 0.68 -13.66 12.46
CA PHE A 6 1.00 -13.49 11.04
C PHE A 6 1.89 -14.62 10.55
N SER A 7 2.95 -14.93 11.31
CA SER A 7 3.89 -16.01 11.01
C SER A 7 3.19 -17.37 10.94
N VAL A 8 2.25 -17.65 11.86
CA VAL A 8 1.43 -18.87 11.87
C VAL A 8 0.56 -18.94 10.62
N GLY A 9 -0.12 -17.85 10.27
CA GLY A 9 -0.99 -17.80 9.09
C GLY A 9 -0.22 -18.02 7.79
N LEU A 10 0.96 -17.42 7.65
CA LEU A 10 1.82 -17.60 6.48
C LEU A 10 2.37 -19.04 6.40
N ALA A 11 2.88 -19.57 7.51
CA ALA A 11 3.40 -20.94 7.58
C ALA A 11 2.30 -21.97 7.30
N SER A 12 1.10 -21.76 7.85
CA SER A 12 -0.10 -22.54 7.57
C SER A 12 -0.35 -22.66 6.08
N TYR A 13 -0.47 -21.51 5.42
CA TYR A 13 -0.74 -21.45 3.99
C TYR A 13 0.36 -22.14 3.18
N ALA A 14 1.64 -21.85 3.48
CA ALA A 14 2.77 -22.45 2.79
C ALA A 14 2.79 -23.98 2.91
N LEU A 15 2.51 -24.51 4.11
CA LEU A 15 2.43 -25.95 4.36
C LEU A 15 1.24 -26.58 3.65
N GLU A 16 0.04 -25.98 3.72
CA GLU A 16 -1.13 -26.53 3.03
C GLU A 16 -0.94 -26.58 1.51
N VAL A 17 -0.32 -25.55 0.93
CA VAL A 17 0.02 -25.51 -0.50
C VAL A 17 1.11 -26.52 -0.85
N PHE A 18 2.18 -26.61 -0.07
CA PHE A 18 3.28 -27.53 -0.35
C PHE A 18 2.85 -28.99 -0.25
N HIS A 19 2.11 -29.35 0.80
CA HIS A 19 1.64 -30.70 1.04
C HIS A 19 0.33 -31.04 0.31
N GLN A 20 -0.30 -30.07 -0.36
CA GLN A 20 -1.64 -30.20 -0.98
C GLN A 20 -2.67 -30.81 0.00
N THR A 21 -2.55 -30.45 1.28
CA THR A 21 -3.29 -31.06 2.39
C THR A 21 -3.78 -29.99 3.34
N ARG A 22 -5.04 -30.08 3.79
CA ARG A 22 -5.60 -29.17 4.79
C ARG A 22 -5.21 -29.59 6.20
N TYR A 23 -4.79 -28.62 7.01
CA TYR A 23 -4.38 -28.83 8.39
C TYR A 23 -5.24 -28.02 9.34
N LYS A 24 -5.68 -28.66 10.42
CA LYS A 24 -6.06 -27.97 11.64
C LYS A 24 -4.80 -27.61 12.39
N ILE A 25 -4.56 -26.32 12.55
CA ILE A 25 -3.32 -25.80 13.14
C ILE A 25 -3.59 -25.30 14.55
N ARG A 26 -2.72 -25.71 15.46
CA ARG A 26 -2.59 -25.12 16.79
C ARG A 26 -1.20 -24.52 16.88
N TRP A 27 -1.09 -23.39 17.57
CA TRP A 27 0.20 -22.77 17.82
C TRP A 27 0.32 -22.38 19.28
N ASN A 28 1.55 -22.37 19.77
CA ASN A 28 1.93 -21.74 21.03
C ASN A 28 3.24 -20.98 20.84
N GLU A 29 3.50 -20.03 21.74
CA GLU A 29 4.68 -19.18 21.71
C GLU A 29 5.49 -19.43 22.99
N PRO A 30 6.33 -20.48 23.01
CA PRO A 30 7.09 -20.84 24.20
C PRO A 30 8.15 -19.78 24.55
N SER A 31 8.56 -18.95 23.58
CA SER A 31 9.40 -17.79 23.82
C SER A 31 9.10 -16.68 22.79
N PRO A 32 9.48 -15.41 23.03
CA PRO A 32 9.24 -14.31 22.11
C PRO A 32 9.89 -14.43 20.71
N ARG A 33 10.75 -15.44 20.50
CA ARG A 33 11.45 -15.70 19.24
C ARG A 33 11.04 -17.01 18.57
N ILE A 34 10.21 -17.82 19.22
CA ILE A 34 9.86 -19.16 18.76
C ILE A 34 8.35 -19.29 18.77
N VAL A 35 7.79 -19.68 17.62
CA VAL A 35 6.41 -20.12 17.49
C VAL A 35 6.42 -21.59 17.12
N GLN A 36 5.81 -22.43 17.95
CA GLN A 36 5.70 -23.85 17.70
C GLN A 36 4.33 -24.17 17.10
N LEU A 37 4.33 -24.86 15.96
CA LEU A 37 3.13 -25.29 15.25
C LEU A 37 2.86 -26.77 15.53
N SER A 38 1.59 -27.11 15.76
CA SER A 38 1.09 -28.47 15.77
C SER A 38 0.06 -28.61 14.65
N LEU A 39 0.32 -29.55 13.74
CA LEU A 39 -0.49 -29.79 12.55
C LEU A 39 -1.27 -31.08 12.72
N GLU A 40 -2.59 -31.03 12.54
CA GLU A 40 -3.47 -32.19 12.50
C GLU A 40 -4.14 -32.22 11.13
N ILE A 41 -4.01 -33.32 10.37
CA ILE A 41 -4.65 -33.41 9.05
C ILE A 41 -6.16 -33.33 9.22
N ASN A 42 -6.79 -32.39 8.52
CA ASN A 42 -8.24 -32.26 8.52
C ASN A 42 -8.73 -31.90 7.11
N ARG A 43 -9.17 -32.92 6.37
CA ARG A 43 -9.66 -32.78 4.99
C ARG A 43 -11.09 -32.23 4.89
N GLU A 44 -11.80 -32.13 6.01
CA GLU A 44 -13.18 -31.64 6.07
C GLU A 44 -13.25 -30.11 6.24
N LEU A 45 -12.11 -29.43 6.33
CA LEU A 45 -12.08 -27.98 6.42
C LEU A 45 -12.61 -27.34 5.13
N PRO A 46 -13.58 -26.40 5.22
CA PRO A 46 -14.09 -25.72 4.05
C PRO A 46 -12.98 -24.93 3.35
N PRO A 47 -13.07 -24.75 2.02
CA PRO A 47 -12.15 -23.89 1.29
C PRO A 47 -12.17 -22.46 1.88
N PRO A 48 -11.06 -21.72 1.80
CA PRO A 48 -11.05 -20.34 2.23
C PRO A 48 -12.07 -19.52 1.43
N ASN A 49 -12.75 -18.58 2.10
CA ASN A 49 -13.67 -17.67 1.45
C ASN A 49 -12.98 -16.90 0.33
N SER A 50 -13.75 -16.59 -0.73
CA SER A 50 -13.31 -15.70 -1.79
C SER A 50 -12.96 -14.32 -1.22
N VAL A 51 -11.92 -13.71 -1.78
CA VAL A 51 -11.49 -12.36 -1.40
C VAL A 51 -12.29 -11.36 -2.23
N LYS A 52 -12.81 -10.31 -1.59
CA LYS A 52 -13.46 -9.21 -2.31
C LYS A 52 -12.45 -8.60 -3.28
N ARG A 53 -12.87 -8.39 -4.53
CA ARG A 53 -12.09 -7.59 -5.48
C ARG A 53 -12.35 -6.12 -5.21
N PHE A 54 -11.30 -5.34 -5.06
CA PHE A 54 -11.40 -3.90 -4.90
C PHE A 54 -11.20 -3.24 -6.26
N PRO A 55 -11.86 -2.10 -6.52
CA PRO A 55 -11.81 -1.47 -7.86
C PRO A 55 -10.42 -0.96 -8.22
N TRP A 56 -9.54 -0.70 -7.24
CA TRP A 56 -8.14 -0.36 -7.48
C TRP A 56 -7.21 -1.56 -7.65
N SER A 57 -7.68 -2.78 -7.40
CA SER A 57 -6.88 -4.01 -7.50
C SER A 57 -7.34 -4.95 -8.62
N GLU A 58 -8.26 -4.50 -9.47
CA GLU A 58 -8.59 -5.21 -10.70
C GLU A 58 -7.38 -5.24 -11.63
N MET A 59 -6.86 -6.45 -11.85
CA MET A 59 -5.69 -6.68 -12.69
C MET A 59 -6.03 -6.20 -14.11
N SER A 60 -5.41 -5.11 -14.55
CA SER A 60 -5.29 -4.85 -15.98
C SER A 60 -4.53 -6.03 -16.58
N VAL A 61 -5.22 -6.85 -17.38
CA VAL A 61 -4.74 -8.17 -17.88
C VAL A 61 -3.44 -8.07 -18.69
N ASP A 62 -3.07 -6.90 -19.19
CA ASP A 62 -1.88 -6.74 -20.05
C ASP A 62 -1.15 -5.43 -19.77
N ARG A 63 -0.56 -5.30 -18.57
CA ARG A 63 0.71 -4.57 -18.52
C ARG A 63 1.76 -5.58 -18.19
N SER A 64 2.66 -5.81 -19.16
CA SER A 64 3.98 -6.37 -18.92
C SER A 64 4.39 -5.95 -17.53
N LEU A 65 4.65 -6.91 -16.63
CA LEU A 65 5.33 -6.65 -15.37
C LEU A 65 6.42 -5.64 -15.72
N GLU A 66 6.20 -4.36 -15.40
CA GLU A 66 7.25 -3.40 -15.50
C GLU A 66 8.20 -3.93 -14.45
N THR A 67 9.19 -4.69 -14.91
CA THR A 67 10.25 -5.21 -14.07
C THR A 67 10.81 -3.98 -13.42
N THR A 68 10.41 -3.73 -12.18
CA THR A 68 10.95 -2.66 -11.37
C THR A 68 12.40 -3.05 -11.21
N LYS A 69 13.28 -2.45 -12.02
CA LYS A 69 14.74 -2.69 -11.96
C LYS A 69 15.36 -2.07 -10.70
N HIS A 70 14.53 -1.58 -9.80
CA HIS A 70 14.90 -0.76 -8.67
C HIS A 70 14.56 -1.54 -7.42
N VAL A 71 15.44 -2.49 -7.09
CA VAL A 71 15.57 -2.98 -5.72
C VAL A 71 16.53 -2.02 -5.03
N SER A 72 16.23 -1.61 -3.79
CA SER A 72 17.13 -0.73 -3.05
C SER A 72 18.55 -1.30 -3.04
N ASN A 73 19.54 -0.46 -3.37
CA ASN A 73 20.96 -0.84 -3.31
C ASN A 73 21.43 -1.16 -1.88
N LEU A 74 20.61 -0.83 -0.87
CA LEU A 74 20.85 -1.11 0.53
C LEU A 74 20.32 -2.48 0.96
N LEU A 75 19.70 -3.25 0.06
CA LEU A 75 19.23 -4.60 0.37
C LEU A 75 20.41 -5.53 0.64
N VAL A 76 20.48 -6.05 1.85
CA VAL A 76 21.45 -7.05 2.29
C VAL A 76 20.71 -8.34 2.63
N VAL A 77 21.17 -9.46 2.08
CA VAL A 77 20.76 -10.80 2.49
C VAL A 77 21.86 -11.34 3.40
N LYS A 78 21.54 -11.56 4.68
CA LYS A 78 22.49 -12.13 5.66
C LYS A 78 22.38 -13.66 5.67
N GLU A 79 21.73 -14.19 6.70
CA GLU A 79 21.44 -15.62 6.86
C GLU A 79 20.10 -15.98 6.20
N ASP A 80 19.76 -17.27 6.14
CA ASP A 80 18.55 -17.77 5.47
C ASP A 80 17.28 -16.99 5.88
N GLY A 81 16.72 -16.25 4.92
CA GLY A 81 15.49 -15.47 5.12
C GLY A 81 15.66 -14.17 5.92
N HIS A 82 16.88 -13.72 6.18
CA HIS A 82 17.17 -12.44 6.81
C HIS A 82 17.47 -11.37 5.77
N LEU A 83 16.44 -10.57 5.45
CA LEU A 83 16.53 -9.43 4.57
C LEU A 83 16.67 -8.15 5.40
N GLU A 84 17.64 -7.32 5.08
CA GLU A 84 17.81 -5.99 5.67
C GLU A 84 17.86 -4.91 4.59
N ILE A 85 17.30 -3.75 4.89
CA ILE A 85 17.50 -2.50 4.12
C ILE A 85 17.86 -1.44 5.15
N ASP A 86 19.01 -0.80 4.99
CA ASP A 86 19.49 0.24 5.92
C ASP A 86 19.56 -0.21 7.39
N GLY A 87 19.97 -1.46 7.61
CA GLY A 87 20.07 -2.08 8.95
C GLY A 87 18.73 -2.51 9.56
N GLU A 88 17.61 -2.15 8.96
CA GLU A 88 16.27 -2.56 9.39
C GLU A 88 15.87 -3.89 8.74
N ARG A 89 15.18 -4.76 9.47
CA ARG A 89 14.78 -6.09 8.98
C ARG A 89 13.46 -6.02 8.20
N TYR A 90 13.47 -6.57 6.99
CA TYR A 90 12.33 -6.61 6.07
C TYR A 90 11.85 -8.03 5.79
N MET A 91 10.66 -8.11 5.20
CA MET A 91 10.14 -9.33 4.60
C MET A 91 9.43 -9.02 3.29
N ILE A 92 9.45 -9.98 2.35
CA ILE A 92 8.75 -9.86 1.08
C ILE A 92 7.37 -10.51 1.20
N LEU A 93 6.34 -9.78 0.80
CA LEU A 93 4.96 -10.25 0.83
C LEU A 93 4.31 -10.10 -0.56
N PRO A 94 3.53 -11.10 -1.02
CA PRO A 94 2.68 -10.93 -2.18
C PRO A 94 1.69 -9.80 -1.93
N ALA A 95 1.68 -8.78 -2.80
CA ALA A 95 0.78 -7.63 -2.70
C ALA A 95 -0.69 -8.04 -2.62
N THR A 96 -1.07 -9.15 -3.26
CA THR A 96 -2.44 -9.68 -3.26
C THR A 96 -2.94 -10.08 -1.86
N LEU A 97 -2.05 -10.33 -0.90
CA LEU A 97 -2.41 -10.58 0.50
C LEU A 97 -3.14 -9.37 1.11
N LEU A 98 -2.81 -8.16 0.68
CA LEU A 98 -3.43 -6.93 1.15
C LEU A 98 -4.94 -6.89 0.84
N ASN A 99 -5.37 -7.44 -0.30
CA ASN A 99 -6.80 -7.54 -0.61
C ASN A 99 -7.57 -8.36 0.44
N ARG A 100 -6.95 -9.44 0.96
CA ARG A 100 -7.55 -10.25 2.03
C ARG A 100 -7.58 -9.47 3.33
N PHE A 101 -6.48 -8.77 3.68
CA PHE A 101 -6.44 -7.89 4.84
C PHE A 101 -7.54 -6.83 4.79
N PHE A 102 -7.65 -6.09 3.68
CA PHE A 102 -8.71 -5.09 3.49
C PHE A 102 -10.11 -5.72 3.62
N SER A 103 -10.33 -6.88 2.99
CA SER A 103 -11.62 -7.58 3.09
C SER A 103 -12.00 -7.92 4.53
N THR A 104 -11.03 -8.30 5.36
CA THR A 104 -11.23 -8.57 6.79
C THR A 104 -11.48 -7.29 7.59
N CYS A 105 -10.91 -6.16 7.17
CA CYS A 105 -11.12 -4.87 7.82
C CYS A 105 -12.46 -4.21 7.46
N LEU A 106 -13.13 -4.61 6.37
CA LEU A 106 -14.39 -3.99 5.90
C LEU A 106 -15.44 -3.74 7.00
N PRO A 107 -15.73 -4.69 7.93
CA PRO A 107 -16.72 -4.46 8.98
C PRO A 107 -16.34 -3.36 9.98
N HIS A 108 -15.07 -2.97 10.02
CA HIS A 108 -14.51 -1.98 10.95
C HIS A 108 -14.22 -0.64 10.28
N VAL A 109 -14.44 -0.51 8.96
CA VAL A 109 -14.18 0.74 8.24
C VAL A 109 -15.29 1.76 8.58
N PRO A 110 -14.93 2.94 9.12
CA PRO A 110 -15.90 4.02 9.30
C PRO A 110 -16.42 4.51 7.95
N ASP A 111 -17.65 5.04 7.93
CA ASP A 111 -18.15 5.69 6.72
C ASP A 111 -17.44 7.04 6.53
N LEU A 112 -16.58 7.10 5.53
CA LEU A 112 -15.86 8.30 5.09
C LEU A 112 -16.25 8.69 3.66
N SER A 113 -17.42 8.24 3.18
CA SER A 113 -17.83 8.49 1.80
C SER A 113 -18.19 9.95 1.50
N GLU A 114 -18.43 10.77 2.52
CA GLU A 114 -18.84 12.17 2.40
C GLU A 114 -17.79 13.18 2.92
N VAL A 115 -16.55 12.73 3.15
CA VAL A 115 -15.48 13.64 3.58
C VAL A 115 -15.06 14.58 2.44
N ASN A 116 -14.71 15.83 2.77
CA ASN A 116 -14.45 16.88 1.78
C ASN A 116 -13.06 16.82 1.12
N TRP A 117 -12.14 16.02 1.67
CA TRP A 117 -10.74 15.95 1.24
C TRP A 117 -10.48 14.87 0.20
N ILE A 118 -11.41 13.95 -0.09
CA ILE A 118 -11.25 12.93 -1.13
C ILE A 118 -12.53 12.77 -1.93
N GLN A 119 -12.38 12.66 -3.24
CA GLN A 119 -13.46 12.36 -4.16
C GLN A 119 -13.01 11.15 -4.99
N GLY A 120 -13.87 10.12 -5.03
CA GLY A 120 -13.63 8.89 -5.77
C GLY A 120 -14.26 8.89 -7.16
N PRO A 121 -13.90 7.91 -8.00
CA PRO A 121 -14.63 7.61 -9.23
C PRO A 121 -16.12 7.31 -8.94
N THR A 122 -17.01 7.69 -9.86
CA THR A 122 -18.47 7.56 -9.66
C THR A 122 -18.97 6.13 -9.60
N ASP A 123 -18.20 5.18 -10.12
CA ASP A 123 -18.47 3.75 -10.15
C ASP A 123 -18.02 3.03 -8.86
N TRP A 124 -17.31 3.71 -7.96
CA TRP A 124 -16.89 3.11 -6.69
C TRP A 124 -18.00 3.13 -5.65
N SER A 125 -18.14 2.04 -4.90
CA SER A 125 -19.08 2.01 -3.78
C SER A 125 -18.63 2.93 -2.63
N LYS A 126 -19.57 3.39 -1.81
CA LYS A 126 -19.26 4.16 -0.58
C LYS A 126 -18.27 3.44 0.34
N THR A 127 -18.37 2.12 0.43
CA THR A 127 -17.47 1.28 1.24
C THR A 127 -16.07 1.21 0.64
N ASP A 128 -15.94 1.15 -0.68
CA ASP A 128 -14.63 1.13 -1.35
C ASP A 128 -13.93 2.47 -1.20
N LEU A 129 -14.64 3.58 -1.39
CA LEU A 129 -14.09 4.91 -1.13
C LEU A 129 -13.67 5.08 0.33
N SER A 130 -14.51 4.65 1.29
CA SER A 130 -14.16 4.71 2.71
C SER A 130 -12.90 3.91 3.05
N MET A 131 -12.76 2.69 2.50
CA MET A 131 -11.56 1.87 2.68
C MET A 131 -10.32 2.56 2.10
N MET A 132 -10.41 3.10 0.89
CA MET A 132 -9.33 3.88 0.28
C MET A 132 -8.93 5.06 1.17
N SER A 133 -9.92 5.82 1.66
CA SER A 133 -9.72 6.97 2.54
C SER A 133 -9.00 6.60 3.83
N VAL A 134 -9.38 5.50 4.48
CA VAL A 134 -8.73 5.02 5.72
C VAL A 134 -7.28 4.63 5.48
N ILE A 135 -6.99 3.92 4.38
CA ILE A 135 -5.61 3.51 4.07
C ILE A 135 -4.75 4.74 3.79
N ILE A 136 -5.24 5.67 2.96
CA ILE A 136 -4.53 6.91 2.64
C ILE A 136 -4.27 7.72 3.91
N SER A 137 -5.27 7.96 4.76
CA SER A 137 -5.09 8.74 5.99
C SER A 137 -4.09 8.09 6.95
N SER A 138 -4.15 6.77 7.10
CA SER A 138 -3.23 6.01 7.95
C SER A 138 -1.78 6.12 7.45
N VAL A 139 -1.57 6.01 6.13
CA VAL A 139 -0.24 6.12 5.53
C VAL A 139 0.30 7.55 5.59
N VAL A 140 -0.56 8.55 5.38
CA VAL A 140 -0.19 9.96 5.54
C VAL A 140 0.23 10.26 6.97
N GLU A 141 -0.48 9.73 7.96
CA GLU A 141 -0.13 9.87 9.38
C GLU A 141 1.22 9.22 9.69
N LEU A 142 1.42 7.98 9.24
CA LEU A 142 2.71 7.27 9.37
C LEU A 142 3.86 8.03 8.70
N PHE A 143 3.61 8.60 7.51
CA PHE A 143 4.61 9.43 6.85
C PHE A 143 4.87 10.71 7.65
N SER A 144 3.83 11.36 8.18
CA SER A 144 3.92 12.62 8.92
C SER A 144 4.76 12.53 10.20
N VAL A 145 4.75 11.38 10.88
CA VAL A 145 5.60 11.14 12.06
C VAL A 145 7.04 10.75 11.71
N SER A 146 7.34 10.46 10.44
CA SER A 146 8.72 10.17 10.01
C SER A 146 9.58 11.43 9.92
N GLU A 147 10.86 11.33 10.25
CA GLU A 147 11.84 12.44 10.18
C GLU A 147 12.35 12.74 8.75
N ARG A 148 11.64 12.28 7.72
CA ARG A 148 12.07 12.36 6.32
C ARG A 148 11.87 13.76 5.77
N ALA A 149 12.96 14.45 5.42
CA ALA A 149 12.92 15.74 4.75
C ALA A 149 12.40 15.61 3.30
N VAL A 150 11.50 16.52 2.92
CA VAL A 150 10.96 16.59 1.56
C VAL A 150 11.13 17.99 1.01
N TYR A 151 11.74 18.12 -0.16
CA TYR A 151 11.93 19.38 -0.86
C TYR A 151 11.67 19.22 -2.35
N ILE A 152 10.62 19.90 -2.85
CA ILE A 152 10.17 19.83 -4.25
C ILE A 152 10.47 21.16 -4.92
N THR A 153 11.39 21.16 -5.89
CA THR A 153 11.76 22.34 -6.70
C THR A 153 11.17 22.30 -8.10
N GLY A 154 10.72 21.13 -8.54
CA GLY A 154 10.26 20.89 -9.90
C GLY A 154 9.79 19.46 -10.09
N LYS A 155 9.48 19.11 -11.34
CA LYS A 155 9.01 17.77 -11.71
C LYS A 155 10.06 16.70 -11.44
N GLU A 156 11.34 17.04 -11.61
CA GLU A 156 12.48 16.14 -11.41
C GLU A 156 12.63 15.73 -9.94
N SER A 157 12.27 16.62 -9.00
CA SER A 157 12.25 16.29 -7.58
C SER A 157 11.27 15.14 -7.33
N TRP A 158 10.08 15.21 -7.91
CA TRP A 158 9.07 14.16 -7.76
C TRP A 158 9.58 12.80 -8.24
N ASP A 159 10.21 12.72 -9.41
CA ASP A 159 10.72 11.44 -9.92
C ASP A 159 11.73 10.79 -8.95
N ALA A 160 12.58 11.59 -8.30
CA ALA A 160 13.50 11.12 -7.28
C ALA A 160 12.77 10.61 -6.02
N TYR A 161 11.77 11.35 -5.52
CA TYR A 161 10.95 10.92 -4.38
C TYR A 161 10.13 9.66 -4.69
N LEU A 162 9.49 9.58 -5.85
CA LEU A 162 8.70 8.43 -6.28
C LEU A 162 9.57 7.18 -6.43
N ARG A 163 10.77 7.32 -7.01
CA ARG A 163 11.76 6.23 -7.06
C ARG A 163 12.13 5.74 -5.67
N THR A 164 12.55 6.64 -4.80
CA THR A 164 13.13 6.30 -3.49
C THR A 164 12.07 5.74 -2.53
N TYR A 165 10.88 6.35 -2.48
CA TYR A 165 9.86 6.02 -1.49
C TYR A 165 8.83 5.00 -1.97
N LEU A 166 8.61 4.87 -3.28
CA LEU A 166 7.69 3.87 -3.81
C LEU A 166 8.44 2.71 -4.45
N SER A 167 9.20 2.97 -5.52
CA SER A 167 9.74 1.90 -6.36
C SER A 167 10.79 1.05 -5.66
N GLU A 168 11.78 1.67 -5.03
CA GLU A 168 12.87 0.95 -4.33
C GLU A 168 12.40 0.21 -3.07
N GLN A 169 11.23 0.59 -2.55
CA GLN A 169 10.59 0.01 -1.36
C GLN A 169 9.50 -1.01 -1.72
N GLY A 170 9.22 -1.24 -2.99
CA GLY A 170 8.20 -2.19 -3.44
C GLY A 170 6.75 -1.70 -3.26
N TRP A 171 6.52 -0.41 -3.02
CA TRP A 171 5.17 0.19 -2.98
C TRP A 171 4.66 0.60 -4.36
N GLY A 172 5.24 0.06 -5.42
CA GLY A 172 4.83 0.30 -6.80
C GLY A 172 5.50 1.53 -7.41
N GLY A 173 4.81 2.15 -8.36
CA GLY A 173 5.31 3.33 -9.06
C GLY A 173 4.19 4.31 -9.31
N ALA A 174 4.58 5.57 -9.49
CA ALA A 174 3.70 6.62 -9.97
C ALA A 174 4.44 7.42 -11.04
N THR A 175 3.69 8.00 -11.96
CA THR A 175 4.22 8.94 -12.96
C THR A 175 3.61 10.31 -12.73
N VAL A 176 4.42 11.36 -12.74
CA VAL A 176 3.93 12.73 -12.69
C VAL A 176 3.46 13.16 -14.09
N LEU A 177 2.16 13.40 -14.22
CA LEU A 177 1.59 13.93 -15.45
C LEU A 177 1.78 15.44 -15.51
N GLU A 178 1.38 16.14 -14.45
CA GLU A 178 1.38 17.60 -14.37
C GLU A 178 1.85 18.07 -12.98
N TYR A 179 2.56 19.20 -12.95
CA TYR A 179 2.96 19.90 -11.72
C TYR A 179 2.98 21.41 -11.98
N ASP A 180 2.20 22.16 -11.21
CA ASP A 180 2.21 23.63 -11.23
C ASP A 180 2.99 24.16 -10.02
N SER A 181 4.13 24.81 -10.25
CA SER A 181 4.97 25.36 -9.19
C SER A 181 4.36 26.55 -8.44
N LYS A 182 3.27 27.15 -8.95
CA LYS A 182 2.57 28.26 -8.29
C LYS A 182 1.45 27.76 -7.39
N SER A 183 0.57 26.91 -7.92
CA SER A 183 -0.56 26.36 -7.14
C SER A 183 -0.19 25.13 -6.32
N PHE A 184 0.92 24.47 -6.67
CA PHE A 184 1.33 23.14 -6.22
C PHE A 184 0.37 22.01 -6.63
N ASN A 185 -0.60 22.30 -7.51
CA ASN A 185 -1.46 21.27 -8.06
C ASN A 185 -0.61 20.26 -8.81
N THR A 186 -0.80 18.99 -8.48
CA THR A 186 0.01 17.90 -9.05
C THR A 186 -0.91 16.76 -9.44
N THR A 187 -0.74 16.25 -10.66
CA THR A 187 -1.49 15.10 -11.15
C THR A 187 -0.54 13.92 -11.34
N PHE A 188 -0.88 12.80 -10.71
CA PHE A 188 -0.14 11.56 -10.79
C PHE A 188 -0.97 10.47 -11.47
N SER A 189 -0.29 9.52 -12.12
CA SER A 189 -0.90 8.26 -12.57
C SER A 189 -0.26 7.10 -11.83
N PHE A 190 -1.11 6.20 -11.32
CA PHE A 190 -0.72 4.96 -10.64
C PHE A 190 -1.30 3.77 -11.39
N SER A 191 -0.55 2.66 -11.46
CA SER A 191 -1.12 1.39 -11.92
C SER A 191 -2.13 0.86 -10.89
N GLN A 192 -3.25 0.28 -11.35
CA GLN A 192 -4.19 -0.44 -10.49
C GLN A 192 -3.59 -1.77 -10.02
N ASN A 193 -3.37 -1.89 -8.72
CA ASN A 193 -2.93 -3.10 -8.04
C ASN A 193 -3.27 -3.02 -6.54
N SER A 194 -2.97 -4.08 -5.79
CA SER A 194 -3.28 -4.15 -4.36
C SER A 194 -2.51 -3.17 -3.46
N ILE A 195 -1.41 -2.58 -3.94
CA ILE A 195 -0.60 -1.61 -3.20
C ILE A 195 -0.94 -0.16 -3.52
N THR A 196 -1.72 0.12 -4.58
CA THR A 196 -2.06 1.47 -5.04
C THR A 196 -2.56 2.41 -3.94
N PRO A 197 -3.44 2.00 -3.00
CA PRO A 197 -3.86 2.87 -1.90
C PRO A 197 -2.69 3.38 -1.03
N PHE A 198 -1.71 2.50 -0.77
CA PHE A 198 -0.50 2.87 -0.01
C PHE A 198 0.38 3.83 -0.80
N SER A 199 0.56 3.58 -2.10
CA SER A 199 1.31 4.47 -2.99
C SER A 199 0.71 5.88 -3.02
N ILE A 200 -0.62 5.98 -3.15
CA ILE A 200 -1.33 7.26 -3.12
C ILE A 200 -1.14 7.95 -1.76
N GLY A 201 -1.28 7.22 -0.66
CA GLY A 201 -1.07 7.76 0.69
C GLY A 201 0.34 8.29 0.91
N LEU A 202 1.38 7.58 0.44
CA LEU A 202 2.77 8.03 0.52
C LEU A 202 2.97 9.32 -0.28
N VAL A 203 2.48 9.38 -1.51
CA VAL A 203 2.60 10.57 -2.37
C VAL A 203 1.84 11.76 -1.78
N ALA A 204 0.64 11.54 -1.24
CA ALA A 204 -0.12 12.58 -0.56
C ALA A 204 0.62 13.11 0.68
N GLY A 205 1.26 12.22 1.46
CA GLY A 205 2.09 12.61 2.61
C GLY A 205 3.33 13.40 2.20
N ILE A 206 4.00 13.01 1.12
CA ILE A 206 5.12 13.76 0.53
C ILE A 206 4.65 15.15 0.08
N TRP A 207 3.51 15.23 -0.61
CA TRP A 207 2.92 16.49 -1.06
C TRP A 207 2.58 17.42 0.11
N GLU A 208 1.91 16.90 1.14
CA GLU A 208 1.54 17.67 2.34
C GLU A 208 2.78 18.22 3.04
N ARG A 209 3.83 17.40 3.17
CA ARG A 209 5.09 17.83 3.78
C ARG A 209 5.86 18.83 2.94
N ALA A 210 5.93 18.64 1.62
CA ALA A 210 6.65 19.53 0.71
C ALA A 210 6.08 20.94 0.72
N HIS A 211 4.75 21.06 0.81
CA HIS A 211 4.04 22.33 0.63
C HIS A 211 3.46 22.90 1.93
N GLY A 212 3.45 22.13 3.02
CA GLY A 212 2.89 22.54 4.32
C GLY A 212 1.37 22.78 4.27
N ARG A 213 0.67 22.13 3.34
CA ARG A 213 -0.78 22.34 3.08
C ARG A 213 -1.54 21.05 3.24
N LYS A 214 -2.73 21.13 3.84
CA LYS A 214 -3.68 20.01 3.79
C LYS A 214 -4.13 19.80 2.35
N PHE A 215 -4.11 18.55 1.90
CA PHE A 215 -4.47 18.21 0.53
C PHE A 215 -5.95 17.90 0.38
N LYS A 216 -6.41 17.99 -0.87
CA LYS A 216 -7.64 17.41 -1.39
C LYS A 216 -7.30 16.55 -2.60
N LEU A 217 -7.80 15.31 -2.59
CA LEU A 217 -7.62 14.34 -3.66
C LEU A 217 -8.85 14.25 -4.54
N ASN A 218 -8.63 14.12 -5.84
CA ASN A 218 -9.64 13.69 -6.80
C ASN A 218 -9.11 12.48 -7.55
N LEU A 219 -9.78 11.34 -7.37
CA LEU A 219 -9.40 10.07 -7.97
C LEU A 219 -10.24 9.81 -9.23
N ARG A 220 -9.58 9.46 -10.33
CA ARG A 220 -10.23 9.02 -11.57
C ARG A 220 -9.66 7.68 -12.01
N SER A 221 -10.54 6.74 -12.35
CA SER A 221 -10.12 5.49 -13.00
C SER A 221 -9.98 5.74 -14.51
N ASP A 222 -8.85 5.36 -15.09
CA ASP A 222 -8.58 5.49 -16.53
C ASP A 222 -7.78 4.28 -17.04
N ASN A 223 -8.44 3.41 -17.81
CA ASN A 223 -7.82 2.33 -18.58
C ASN A 223 -6.76 1.51 -17.80
N GLY A 224 -7.12 0.99 -16.63
CA GLY A 224 -6.21 0.21 -15.78
C GLY A 224 -5.36 1.06 -14.83
N SER A 225 -5.39 2.39 -14.92
CA SER A 225 -4.67 3.30 -14.04
C SER A 225 -5.62 4.09 -13.15
N ILE A 226 -5.11 4.60 -12.04
CA ILE A 226 -5.78 5.59 -11.20
C ILE A 226 -5.01 6.89 -11.34
N GLN A 227 -5.67 7.89 -11.90
CA GLN A 227 -5.17 9.26 -11.88
C GLN A 227 -5.59 9.92 -10.56
N VAL A 228 -4.66 10.66 -9.96
CA VAL A 228 -4.87 11.37 -8.71
C VAL A 228 -4.46 12.81 -8.89
N ASP A 229 -5.43 13.72 -8.81
CA ASP A 229 -5.14 15.14 -8.67
C ASP A 229 -5.01 15.47 -7.19
N ILE A 230 -3.85 16.01 -6.82
CA ILE A 230 -3.58 16.55 -5.49
C ILE A 230 -3.57 18.06 -5.59
N ARG A 231 -4.42 18.70 -4.79
CA ARG A 231 -4.51 20.15 -4.67
C ARG A 231 -4.63 20.54 -3.21
N SER A 232 -4.52 21.83 -2.94
CA SER A 232 -4.80 22.34 -1.61
C SER A 232 -6.28 22.18 -1.23
N LEU A 233 -6.54 21.76 0.02
CA LEU A 233 -7.90 21.68 0.58
C LEU A 233 -8.51 23.06 0.80
N LEU A 234 -7.69 24.02 1.23
CA LEU A 234 -8.08 25.40 1.46
C LEU A 234 -7.53 26.28 0.34
N GLU A 235 -8.22 27.38 0.05
CA GLU A 235 -7.68 28.42 -0.81
C GLU A 235 -6.57 29.16 -0.06
N TYR A 236 -5.34 29.03 -0.54
CA TYR A 236 -4.20 29.82 -0.04
C TYR A 236 -3.91 30.92 -1.04
N LYS A 237 -3.74 32.15 -0.55
CA LYS A 237 -3.14 33.23 -1.34
C LYS A 237 -1.67 32.87 -1.52
N ASN A 238 -1.30 32.44 -2.72
CA ASN A 238 0.11 32.26 -3.07
C ASN A 238 0.67 33.67 -3.32
N GLU A 239 1.41 34.21 -2.34
CA GLU A 239 2.18 35.44 -2.56
C GLU A 239 3.27 35.13 -3.59
N LEU A 240 3.30 35.98 -4.63
CA LEU A 240 4.20 35.90 -5.79
C LEU A 240 5.66 36.19 -5.42
#